data_AF-A0A553K7M5-F1
#
_entry.id   AF-A0A553K7M5-F1
#
_cell.length_a   1.000
_cell.length_b   1.000
_cell.length_c   1.000
_cell.angle_alpha   90.00
_cell.angle_beta   90.00
_cell.angle_gamma   90.00
#
_symmetry.space_group_name_H-M   'P 1'
#
loop_
_entity.id
_entity.type
_entity.pdbx_description
1 polymer ?
#
loop_
_entity_poly.entity_id
_entity_poly.type
_entity_poly.pdbx_seq_one_letter_code
_entity_poly.pdbx_strand_id
1 'polypeptide(L)' 'IAERQKRNMEVRTKLAHLPYRKTLEDFDFAFQPSIDERLIRELATMIFVTRHENVLFLGPPGVGKSHLAVALAV' A
#
# COMPACT_ATOMS: atom_id res chain seq x y z
N ILE A 1 22.64 14.49 2.60
CA ILE A 1 21.84 13.71 1.61
C ILE A 1 20.55 13.17 2.25
N ALA A 2 20.62 12.54 3.43
CA ALA A 2 19.45 12.00 4.15
C ALA A 2 18.31 13.02 4.38
N GLU A 3 18.62 14.23 4.87
CA GLU A 3 17.61 15.29 5.10
C GLU A 3 16.87 15.71 3.83
N ARG A 4 17.56 15.77 2.69
CA ARG A 4 16.96 16.09 1.39
C ARG A 4 16.01 14.98 0.93
N GLN A 5 16.40 13.71 1.10
CA GLN A 5 15.55 12.56 0.75
C GLN A 5 14.30 12.51 1.62
N LYS A 6 14.44 12.72 2.93
CA LYS A 6 13.33 12.81 3.87
C LYS A 6 12.33 13.90 3.45
N ARG A 7 12.82 15.11 3.18
CA ARG A 7 11.97 16.23 2.73
C ARG A 7 11.25 15.92 1.40
N ASN A 8 11.94 15.31 0.45
CA ASN A 8 11.32 14.90 -0.83
C ASN A 8 10.21 13.87 -0.62
N MET A 9 10.42 12.89 0.27
CA MET A 9 9.43 11.88 0.61
C MET A 9 8.21 12.50 1.27
N GLU A 10 8.40 13.41 2.24
CA GLU A 10 7.30 14.14 2.89
C GLU A 10 6.46 14.94 1.89
N VAL A 11 7.11 15.64 0.95
CA VAL A 11 6.41 16.38 -0.11
C VAL A 11 5.60 15.44 -1.00
N ARG A 12 6.18 14.33 -1.45
CA ARG A 12 5.48 13.34 -2.28
C ARG A 12 4.29 12.72 -1.54
N THR A 13 4.44 12.36 -0.28
CA THR A 13 3.32 11.82 0.51
C THR A 13 2.20 12.85 0.67
N LYS A 14 2.52 14.13 0.88
CA LYS A 14 1.50 15.20 0.94
C LYS A 14 0.77 15.35 -0.38
N LEU A 15 1.48 15.31 -1.51
CA LEU A 15 0.90 15.44 -2.85
C LEU A 15 0.08 14.21 -3.28
N ALA A 16 0.28 13.05 -2.66
CA ALA A 16 -0.48 11.84 -2.96
C ALA A 16 -1.95 11.89 -2.49
N HIS A 17 -2.32 12.83 -1.61
CA HIS A 17 -3.68 13.01 -1.08
C HIS A 17 -4.32 11.71 -0.56
N LEU A 18 -3.52 10.82 0.04
CA LEU A 18 -4.03 9.61 0.66
C LEU A 18 -4.91 9.98 1.86
N PRO A 19 -6.04 9.29 2.07
CA PRO A 19 -7.01 9.63 3.12
C PRO A 19 -6.46 9.46 4.54
N TYR A 20 -5.44 8.60 4.71
CA TYR A 20 -4.76 8.33 5.97
C TYR A 20 -3.39 7.71 5.68
N ARG A 21 -2.51 7.64 6.69
CA ARG A 21 -1.31 6.80 6.65
C ARG A 21 -1.59 5.47 7.32
N LYS A 22 -1.35 4.39 6.59
CA LYS A 22 -1.38 3.00 7.07
C LYS A 22 -0.26 2.24 6.40
N THR A 23 0.39 1.34 7.12
CA THR A 23 1.42 0.45 6.56
C THR A 23 0.90 -0.98 6.44
N LEU A 24 1.68 -1.86 5.82
CA LEU A 24 1.33 -3.28 5.75
C LEU A 24 1.42 -3.96 7.12
N GLU A 25 2.29 -3.47 8.01
CA GLU A 25 2.41 -3.96 9.39
C GLU A 25 1.17 -3.63 10.23
N ASP A 26 0.43 -2.57 9.88
CA ASP A 26 -0.84 -2.23 10.53
C ASP A 26 -1.99 -3.15 10.09
N PHE A 27 -1.80 -3.99 9.06
CA PHE A 27 -2.86 -4.84 8.50
C PHE A 27 -2.92 -6.19 9.20
N ASP A 28 -4.09 -6.54 9.73
CA ASP A 28 -4.35 -7.86 10.29
C ASP A 28 -4.77 -8.84 9.19
N PHE A 29 -3.82 -9.67 8.73
CA PHE A 29 -4.11 -10.72 7.75
C PHE A 29 -4.96 -11.87 8.33
N ALA A 30 -5.00 -12.06 9.66
CA ALA A 30 -5.87 -13.05 10.27
C ALA A 30 -7.34 -12.60 10.26
N PHE A 31 -7.60 -11.29 10.30
CA PHE A 31 -8.95 -10.74 10.11
C PHE A 31 -9.52 -11.00 8.70
N GLN A 32 -8.66 -11.03 7.67
CA GLN A 32 -9.06 -11.30 6.30
C GLN A 32 -8.26 -12.47 5.69
N PRO A 33 -8.63 -13.72 6.04
CA PRO A 33 -7.86 -14.90 5.67
C PRO A 33 -7.94 -15.27 4.18
N SER A 34 -8.85 -14.66 3.40
CA SER A 34 -8.93 -14.91 1.95
C SER A 34 -7.86 -14.17 1.15
N ILE A 35 -7.14 -13.22 1.77
CA ILE A 35 -6.07 -12.48 1.12
C ILE A 35 -4.77 -13.26 1.27
N ASP A 36 -4.10 -13.51 0.15
CA ASP A 36 -2.76 -14.08 0.14
C ASP A 36 -1.74 -13.01 0.55
N GLU A 37 -1.25 -13.10 1.78
CA GLU A 37 -0.23 -12.20 2.32
C GLU A 37 1.04 -12.18 1.46
N ARG A 38 1.42 -13.32 0.86
CA ARG A 38 2.63 -13.40 0.01
C ARG A 38 2.47 -12.55 -1.23
N LEU A 39 1.30 -12.60 -1.87
CA LEU A 39 0.98 -11.75 -3.02
C LEU A 39 1.02 -10.27 -2.64
N ILE A 40 0.43 -9.89 -1.49
CA ILE A 40 0.48 -8.50 -1.02
C ILE A 40 1.93 -8.04 -0.80
N ARG A 41 2.78 -8.89 -0.21
CA ARG A 41 4.21 -8.59 -0.02
C ARG A 41 4.97 -8.48 -1.34
N GLU A 42 4.63 -9.26 -2.37
CA GLU A 42 5.17 -9.09 -3.72
C GLU A 42 4.73 -7.76 -4.34
N LEU A 43 3.45 -7.39 -4.21
CA LEU A 43 2.95 -6.10 -4.69
C LEU A 43 3.63 -4.91 -3.99
N ALA A 44 4.01 -5.06 -2.72
CA ALA A 44 4.74 -4.05 -1.94
C ALA A 44 6.13 -3.73 -2.51
N THR A 45 6.72 -4.63 -3.32
CA THR A 45 7.98 -4.34 -4.02
C THR A 45 7.77 -3.47 -5.27
N MET A 46 6.54 -3.06 -5.55
CA MET A 46 6.13 -2.29 -6.74
C MET A 46 6.43 -3.03 -8.06
N ILE A 47 6.52 -4.36 -8.04
CA ILE A 47 6.84 -5.16 -9.23
C ILE A 47 5.80 -4.98 -10.34
N PHE A 48 4.52 -4.82 -9.98
CA PHE A 48 3.44 -4.59 -10.93
C PHE A 48 3.66 -3.31 -11.77
N VAL A 49 4.31 -2.28 -11.22
CA VAL A 49 4.67 -1.07 -11.96
C VAL A 49 5.70 -1.40 -13.04
N THR A 50 6.70 -2.20 -12.71
CA THR A 50 7.73 -2.64 -13.68
C THR A 50 7.16 -3.56 -14.75
N ARG A 51 6.12 -4.33 -14.42
CA ARG A 51 5.40 -5.22 -15.35
C ARG A 51 4.32 -4.51 -16.17
N HIS A 52 4.07 -3.23 -15.92
CA HIS A 52 2.96 -2.47 -16.52
C HIS A 52 1.58 -3.10 -16.25
N GLU A 53 1.39 -3.64 -15.06
CA GLU A 53 0.15 -4.29 -14.62
C GLU A 53 -0.68 -3.38 -13.72
N ASN A 54 -2.00 -3.57 -13.74
CA ASN A 54 -2.92 -2.89 -12.84
C ASN A 54 -3.23 -3.79 -11.65
N VAL A 55 -3.24 -3.22 -10.44
CA VAL A 55 -3.69 -3.90 -9.22
C VAL A 55 -5.10 -3.43 -8.89
N LEU A 56 -6.02 -4.38 -8.68
CA LEU A 56 -7.40 -4.11 -8.32
C LEU A 56 -7.80 -4.88 -7.07
N PHE A 57 -8.24 -4.17 -6.03
CA PHE A 57 -8.80 -4.79 -4.83
C PHE A 57 -10.32 -4.91 -4.97
N LEU A 58 -10.85 -6.13 -4.99
CA LEU A 58 -12.28 -6.43 -5.10
C LEU A 58 -12.80 -7.13 -3.84
N GLY A 59 -14.03 -6.82 -3.45
CA GLY A 59 -14.71 -7.48 -2.33
C GLY A 59 -15.66 -6.56 -1.55
N PRO A 60 -16.42 -7.12 -0.58
CA PRO A 60 -17.41 -6.40 0.21
C PRO A 60 -16.83 -5.18 0.95
N PRO A 61 -17.65 -4.17 1.33
CA PRO A 61 -17.18 -3.07 2.16
C PRO A 61 -16.62 -3.58 3.51
N GLY A 62 -15.65 -2.86 4.08
CA GLY A 62 -15.07 -3.18 5.40
C GLY A 62 -13.98 -4.26 5.44
N VAL A 63 -13.64 -4.91 4.33
CA VAL A 63 -12.65 -6.01 4.30
C VAL A 63 -11.19 -5.56 4.16
N GLY A 64 -10.89 -4.27 4.37
CA GLY A 64 -9.50 -3.78 4.37
C GLY A 64 -8.88 -3.40 3.02
N LYS A 65 -9.67 -3.39 1.92
CA LYS A 65 -9.19 -2.99 0.57
C LYS A 65 -8.51 -1.62 0.53
N SER A 66 -9.13 -0.60 1.12
CA SER A 66 -8.57 0.75 1.15
C SER A 66 -7.31 0.86 2.02
N HIS A 67 -7.21 0.05 3.08
CA HIS A 67 -5.98 -0.04 3.87
C HIS A 67 -4.84 -0.55 3.02
N LEU A 68 -5.02 -1.69 2.34
CA LEU A 68 -3.99 -2.28 1.49
C LEU A 68 -3.56 -1.33 0.35
N ALA A 69 -4.52 -0.68 -0.31
CA ALA A 69 -4.21 0.29 -1.37
C ALA A 69 -3.36 1.47 -0.86
N VAL A 70 -3.67 1.99 0.34
CA VAL A 70 -2.88 3.06 0.97
C VAL A 70 -1.51 2.54 1.41
N ALA A 71 -1.45 1.34 1.99
CA ALA A 71 -0.22 0.75 2.51
C ALA A 71 0.83 0.45 1.44
N LEU A 72 0.42 0.18 0.20
CA LEU A 72 1.33 0.04 -0.94
C LEU A 72 1.99 1.37 -1.37
N ALA A 73 1.47 2.52 -0.90
CA ALA A 73 1.95 3.84 -1.26
C ALA A 73 2.84 4.50 -0.18
N VAL A 74 3.09 3.81 0.94
CA VAL A 74 3.91 4.28 2.07
C VAL A 74 5.26 3.61 2.05
#